data_AF-A0A7W8J815-F1
#
_entry.id   AF-A0A7W8J815-F1
#
_cell.length_a   1.000
_cell.length_b   1.000
_cell.length_c   1.000
_cell.angle_alpha   90.00
_cell.angle_beta   90.00
_cell.angle_gamma   90.00
#
_symmetry.space_group_name_H-M   'P 1'
#
loop_
_entity.id
_entity.type
_entity.pdbx_description
1 polymer ?
#
loop_
_entity_poly.entity_id
_entity_poly.type
_entity_poly.pdbx_seq_one_letter_code
_entity_poly.pdbx_strand_id
1 'polypeptide(L)'
;MRLVRFAGWVVLSLVLLTFLAVQIQLLISRWRAERLSADMHQIRLYQSTWADAQRLMNRWGAWGHYDGSCTAASCQYAIGMGTIRYQNPDAPRRVWVEWFSAHDRLNLYEWLGGRDAVVYASFTVHDGTIWRTGSGIGVTVPTRRIRRDNDWPWSLSISAASRQRLHRTIEDPFSFGFLGSEDELAKHLYYKVWRPGGCEINCQVEIVYYSTHTPPAEIERLTSYNFSCFTQLIACAHIEDLLPASKEWHLYDEYQSSPTVPIPPSRPASSYVMPIPPPCSKIPVWAHSRDVRYALAVEVLPTTADDQKFDPRMAKVRVVSSLKEPAPWLSGAVVRAYPYGNGNIPPEEGQGLIPGRRFIVFPVGNDEKHDILTKDSSIKLDRCGVLEDTPETRRELEKGFAQNDTLNP
;
A
#
# COMPACT_ATOMS: atom_id res chain seq x y z
N MET A 1 -33.61 52.42 8.60
CA MET A 1 -32.43 52.01 9.40
C MET A 1 -32.65 50.75 10.27
N ARG A 2 -33.81 50.57 10.96
CA ARG A 2 -34.06 49.37 11.81
C ARG A 2 -34.12 48.04 11.03
N LEU A 3 -34.77 48.02 9.88
CA LEU A 3 -34.87 46.84 9.00
C LEU A 3 -33.50 46.33 8.51
N VAL A 4 -32.61 47.24 8.10
CA VAL A 4 -31.26 46.89 7.65
C VAL A 4 -30.43 46.26 8.78
N ARG A 5 -30.55 46.79 10.01
CA ARG A 5 -29.87 46.21 11.17
C ARG A 5 -30.39 44.81 11.49
N PHE A 6 -31.71 44.62 11.46
CA PHE A 6 -32.30 43.30 11.69
C PHE A 6 -31.85 42.28 10.63
N ALA A 7 -31.91 42.65 9.35
CA ALA A 7 -31.43 41.80 8.26
C ALA A 7 -29.93 41.46 8.43
N GLY A 8 -29.10 42.44 8.82
CA GLY A 8 -27.69 42.21 9.12
C GLY A 8 -27.46 41.19 10.24
N TRP A 9 -28.23 41.27 11.34
CA TRP A 9 -28.15 40.29 12.43
C TRP A 9 -28.58 38.89 12.01
N VAL A 10 -29.62 38.77 11.20
CA VAL A 10 -30.09 37.48 10.67
C VAL A 10 -29.01 36.84 9.81
N VAL A 11 -28.41 37.59 8.87
CA VAL A 11 -27.33 37.08 8.01
C VAL A 11 -26.12 36.66 8.83
N LEU A 12 -25.68 37.51 9.77
CA LEU A 12 -24.54 37.18 10.64
C LEU A 12 -24.80 35.91 11.45
N SER A 13 -26.00 35.77 12.01
CA SER A 13 -26.39 34.59 12.80
C SER A 13 -26.37 33.33 11.94
N LEU A 14 -26.88 33.40 10.71
CA LEU A 14 -26.83 32.27 9.76
C LEU A 14 -25.41 31.87 9.40
N VAL A 15 -24.52 32.84 9.15
CA VAL A 15 -23.10 32.57 8.86
C VAL A 15 -22.43 31.90 10.06
N LEU A 16 -22.65 32.41 11.28
CA LEU A 16 -22.07 31.84 12.49
C LEU A 16 -22.60 30.42 12.78
N LEU A 17 -23.90 30.18 12.60
CA LEU A 17 -24.49 28.85 12.75
C LEU A 17 -23.93 27.86 11.71
N THR A 18 -23.76 28.31 10.47
CA THR A 18 -23.18 27.47 9.40
C THR A 18 -21.71 27.16 9.69
N PHE A 19 -20.93 28.16 10.10
CA PHE A 19 -19.55 27.97 10.55
C PHE A 19 -19.48 26.95 11.69
N LEU A 20 -20.30 27.13 12.74
CA LEU A 20 -20.35 26.21 13.88
C LEU A 20 -20.72 24.79 13.45
N ALA A 21 -21.69 24.63 12.56
CA ALA A 21 -22.09 23.33 12.03
C ALA A 21 -20.94 22.64 11.28
N VAL A 22 -20.19 23.38 10.46
CA VAL A 22 -19.00 22.86 9.76
C VAL A 22 -17.93 22.42 10.76
N GLN A 23 -17.62 23.24 11.76
CA GLN A 23 -16.61 22.91 12.77
C GLN A 23 -17.01 21.67 13.60
N ILE A 24 -18.29 21.55 13.99
CA ILE A 24 -18.80 20.35 14.67
C ILE A 24 -18.66 19.12 13.77
N GLN A 25 -19.01 19.22 12.48
CA GLN A 25 -18.87 18.11 11.54
C GLN A 25 -17.41 17.65 11.40
N LEU A 26 -16.46 18.59 11.31
CA LEU A 26 -15.03 18.26 11.23
C LEU A 26 -14.52 17.61 12.52
N LEU A 27 -14.92 18.10 13.70
CA LEU A 27 -14.56 17.50 14.99
C LEU A 27 -15.11 16.07 15.13
N ILE A 28 -16.36 15.84 14.74
CA ILE A 28 -16.96 14.50 14.72
C ILE A 28 -16.19 13.59 13.77
N SER A 29 -15.83 14.10 12.59
CA SER A 29 -15.10 13.33 11.57
C SER A 29 -13.70 12.95 12.04
N ARG A 30 -12.99 13.89 12.67
CA ARG A 30 -11.70 13.67 13.32
C ARG A 30 -11.81 12.61 14.43
N TRP A 31 -12.76 12.75 15.34
CA TRP A 31 -12.97 11.79 16.43
C TRP A 31 -13.26 10.38 15.91
N ARG A 32 -14.08 10.25 14.86
CA ARG A 32 -14.34 8.95 14.21
C ARG A 32 -13.09 8.37 13.56
N ALA A 33 -12.30 9.20 12.89
CA ALA A 33 -11.07 8.77 12.24
C ALA A 33 -10.02 8.29 13.27
N GLU A 34 -9.82 9.05 14.35
CA GLU A 34 -8.98 8.66 15.49
C GLU A 34 -9.47 7.33 16.09
N ARG A 35 -10.79 7.18 16.27
CA ARG A 35 -11.37 5.95 16.82
C ARG A 35 -11.22 4.75 15.89
N LEU A 36 -11.40 4.93 14.58
CA LEU A 36 -11.18 3.89 13.58
C LEU A 36 -9.71 3.47 13.60
N SER A 37 -8.78 4.42 13.60
CA SER A 37 -7.35 4.14 13.65
C SER A 37 -6.98 3.31 14.88
N ALA A 38 -7.48 3.69 16.06
CA ALA A 38 -7.28 2.94 17.30
C ALA A 38 -7.88 1.54 17.24
N ASP A 39 -9.09 1.38 16.68
CA ASP A 39 -9.72 0.07 16.49
C ASP A 39 -8.90 -0.81 15.50
N MET A 40 -8.31 -0.23 14.46
CA MET A 40 -7.44 -0.93 13.52
C MET A 40 -6.09 -1.33 14.14
N HIS A 41 -5.54 -0.53 15.05
CA HIS A 41 -4.34 -0.87 15.82
C HIS A 41 -4.57 -2.00 16.83
N GLN A 42 -5.82 -2.24 17.25
CA GLN A 42 -6.17 -3.39 18.10
C GLN A 42 -6.16 -4.71 17.34
N ILE A 43 -6.20 -4.69 16.00
CA ILE A 43 -6.07 -5.90 15.19
C ILE A 43 -4.63 -6.41 15.31
N ARG A 44 -4.49 -7.56 15.95
CA ARG A 44 -3.22 -8.28 16.02
C ARG A 44 -3.20 -9.30 14.90
N LEU A 45 -2.26 -9.16 13.98
CA LEU A 45 -2.04 -10.11 12.90
C LEU A 45 -1.91 -11.53 13.50
N TYR A 46 -2.60 -12.49 12.88
CA TYR A 46 -2.65 -13.90 13.29
C TYR A 46 -3.34 -14.22 14.64
N GLN A 47 -3.73 -13.21 15.42
CA GLN A 47 -4.37 -13.43 16.74
C GLN A 47 -5.84 -12.98 16.77
N SER A 48 -6.20 -11.95 16.00
CA SER A 48 -7.57 -11.45 15.94
C SER A 48 -8.49 -12.42 15.19
N THR A 49 -9.68 -12.64 15.74
CA THR A 49 -10.60 -13.70 15.32
C THR A 49 -11.77 -13.17 14.49
N TRP A 50 -12.55 -14.06 13.86
CA TRP A 50 -13.80 -13.70 13.18
C TRP A 50 -14.78 -12.91 14.07
N ALA A 51 -14.84 -13.21 15.37
CA ALA A 51 -15.69 -12.46 16.29
C ALA A 51 -15.25 -10.99 16.44
N ASP A 52 -13.94 -10.73 16.40
CA ASP A 52 -13.40 -9.37 16.40
C ASP A 52 -13.73 -8.65 15.08
N ALA A 53 -13.73 -9.37 13.94
CA ALA A 53 -14.11 -8.82 12.65
C ALA A 53 -15.59 -8.43 12.66
N GLN A 54 -16.47 -9.31 13.14
CA GLN A 54 -17.89 -9.00 13.28
C GLN A 54 -18.13 -7.79 14.19
N ARG A 55 -17.35 -7.63 15.26
CA ARG A 55 -17.44 -6.44 16.12
C ARG A 55 -17.06 -5.16 15.36
N LEU A 56 -15.99 -5.19 14.56
CA LEU A 56 -15.58 -4.07 13.72
C LEU A 56 -16.61 -3.77 12.63
N MET A 57 -17.10 -4.79 11.93
CA MET A 57 -18.13 -4.65 10.90
C MET A 57 -19.43 -4.08 11.48
N ASN A 58 -19.88 -4.56 12.65
CA ASN A 58 -21.07 -4.04 13.30
C ASN A 58 -20.89 -2.59 13.75
N ARG A 59 -19.72 -2.22 14.29
CA ARG A 59 -19.44 -0.84 14.72
C ARG A 59 -19.33 0.13 13.54
N TRP A 60 -18.68 -0.28 12.47
CA TRP A 60 -18.35 0.57 11.33
C TRP A 60 -19.24 0.31 10.10
N GLY A 61 -20.31 -0.48 10.24
CA GLY A 61 -21.16 -0.94 9.14
C GLY A 61 -21.79 0.18 8.31
N ALA A 62 -22.05 1.34 8.91
CA ALA A 62 -22.57 2.50 8.18
C ALA A 62 -21.56 3.12 7.19
N TRP A 63 -20.27 2.82 7.34
CA TRP A 63 -19.17 3.31 6.49
C TRP A 63 -18.38 2.18 5.83
N GLY A 64 -18.77 0.94 6.10
CA GLY A 64 -18.06 -0.24 5.63
C GLY A 64 -18.86 -1.00 4.58
N HIS A 65 -18.14 -1.73 3.75
CA HIS A 65 -18.70 -2.66 2.78
C HIS A 65 -17.77 -3.86 2.62
N TYR A 66 -18.34 -4.92 2.07
CA TYR A 66 -17.59 -6.07 1.58
C TYR A 66 -18.11 -6.45 0.19
N ASP A 67 -17.21 -6.98 -0.64
CA ASP A 67 -17.58 -7.52 -1.94
C ASP A 67 -17.85 -9.03 -1.83
N GLY A 68 -18.95 -9.49 -2.43
CA GLY A 68 -19.31 -10.91 -2.45
C GLY A 68 -19.81 -11.45 -1.10
N SER A 69 -19.43 -12.68 -0.75
CA SER A 69 -19.79 -13.30 0.53
C SER A 69 -18.76 -12.98 1.62
N CYS A 70 -19.20 -12.45 2.76
CA CYS A 70 -18.35 -12.22 3.93
C CYS A 70 -18.64 -13.28 5.01
N THR A 71 -17.70 -14.20 5.21
CA THR A 71 -17.78 -15.31 6.17
C THR A 71 -16.48 -15.47 6.95
N ALA A 72 -16.47 -16.32 7.98
CA ALA A 72 -15.24 -16.66 8.71
C ALA A 72 -14.17 -17.28 7.78
N ALA A 73 -14.56 -18.02 6.74
CA ALA A 73 -13.60 -18.62 5.81
C ALA A 73 -12.94 -17.56 4.91
N SER A 74 -13.73 -16.59 4.45
CA SER A 74 -13.22 -15.50 3.61
C SER A 74 -14.11 -14.27 3.70
N CYS A 75 -13.49 -13.13 3.97
CA CYS A 75 -14.13 -11.82 3.87
C CYS A 75 -13.09 -10.76 3.50
N GLN A 76 -13.45 -9.80 2.65
CA GLN A 76 -12.68 -8.59 2.42
C GLN A 76 -13.57 -7.42 2.80
N TYR A 77 -13.15 -6.65 3.81
CA TYR A 77 -13.95 -5.58 4.36
C TYR A 77 -13.19 -4.26 4.27
N ALA A 78 -13.84 -3.25 3.71
CA ALA A 78 -13.29 -1.92 3.54
C ALA A 78 -14.19 -0.90 4.27
N ILE A 79 -13.56 0.00 5.00
CA ILE A 79 -14.20 1.11 5.72
C ILE A 79 -13.69 2.41 5.10
N GLY A 80 -14.62 3.20 4.55
CA GLY A 80 -14.32 4.49 3.96
C GLY A 80 -15.14 5.59 4.64
N MET A 81 -14.47 6.57 5.23
CA MET A 81 -15.12 7.76 5.77
C MET A 81 -14.57 9.00 5.07
N GLY A 82 -15.43 9.73 4.36
CA GLY A 82 -15.09 10.97 3.68
C GLY A 82 -16.08 12.08 4.00
N THR A 83 -15.63 13.34 3.92
CA THR A 83 -16.51 14.50 4.13
C THR A 83 -17.32 14.85 2.87
N ILE A 84 -16.72 14.81 1.67
CA ILE A 84 -17.39 15.32 0.45
C ILE A 84 -17.28 14.33 -0.73
N ARG A 85 -16.09 14.05 -1.27
CA ARG A 85 -15.97 13.42 -2.61
C ARG A 85 -15.89 11.90 -2.62
N TYR A 86 -15.36 11.30 -1.55
CA TYR A 86 -15.17 9.86 -1.45
C TYR A 86 -16.30 9.20 -0.66
N GLN A 87 -17.54 9.34 -1.15
CA GLN A 87 -18.66 8.57 -0.60
C GLN A 87 -18.71 7.21 -1.28
N ASN A 88 -18.87 6.16 -0.46
CA ASN A 88 -19.21 4.82 -0.94
C ASN A 88 -20.36 4.95 -1.96
N PRO A 89 -20.26 4.39 -3.18
CA PRO A 89 -21.33 4.46 -4.17
C PRO A 89 -22.68 3.97 -3.64
N ASP A 90 -22.67 3.08 -2.64
CA ASP A 90 -23.86 2.53 -2.00
C ASP A 90 -24.41 3.41 -0.86
N ALA A 91 -23.64 4.39 -0.38
CA ALA A 91 -24.14 5.33 0.62
C ALA A 91 -25.06 6.36 -0.07
N PRO A 92 -26.20 6.74 0.57
CA PRO A 92 -27.11 7.72 -0.01
C PRO A 92 -26.39 9.04 -0.26
N ARG A 93 -26.20 9.37 -1.54
CA ARG A 93 -25.55 10.60 -1.96
C ARG A 93 -26.26 11.80 -1.36
N ARG A 94 -25.49 12.66 -0.70
CA ARG A 94 -26.03 13.88 -0.10
C ARG A 94 -26.34 14.87 -1.23
N VAL A 95 -27.62 15.02 -1.57
CA VAL A 95 -28.13 15.94 -2.62
C VAL A 95 -27.52 17.35 -2.51
N TRP A 96 -27.28 17.84 -1.29
CA TRP A 96 -26.63 19.13 -1.11
C TRP A 96 -25.18 19.13 -1.64
N VAL A 97 -24.38 18.10 -1.41
CA VAL A 97 -22.98 18.02 -1.89
C VAL A 97 -22.93 18.08 -3.42
N GLU A 98 -23.82 17.35 -4.09
CA GLU A 98 -23.94 17.40 -5.56
C GLU A 98 -24.30 18.81 -6.01
N TRP A 99 -25.25 19.47 -5.34
CA TRP A 99 -25.62 20.85 -5.63
C TRP A 99 -24.43 21.82 -5.43
N PHE A 100 -23.71 21.75 -4.31
CA PHE A 100 -22.56 22.62 -4.05
C PHE A 100 -21.43 22.37 -5.06
N SER A 101 -21.22 21.11 -5.44
CA SER A 101 -20.23 20.74 -6.46
C SER A 101 -20.64 21.26 -7.85
N ALA A 102 -21.91 21.09 -8.22
CA ALA A 102 -22.44 21.54 -9.51
C ALA A 102 -22.44 23.06 -9.70
N HIS A 103 -22.45 23.83 -8.60
CA HIS A 103 -22.49 25.30 -8.64
C HIS A 103 -21.17 25.96 -8.24
N ASP A 104 -20.06 25.19 -8.14
CA ASP A 104 -18.74 25.65 -7.68
C ASP A 104 -18.81 26.41 -6.32
N ARG A 105 -19.76 26.01 -5.48
CA ARG A 105 -19.99 26.59 -4.15
C ARG A 105 -19.24 25.84 -3.04
N LEU A 106 -18.47 24.80 -3.37
CA LEU A 106 -17.57 24.13 -2.42
C LEU A 106 -16.58 25.12 -1.79
N ASN A 107 -16.22 26.19 -2.53
CA ASN A 107 -15.42 27.29 -2.01
C ASN A 107 -16.01 27.93 -0.74
N LEU A 108 -17.35 27.96 -0.57
CA LEU A 108 -17.98 28.47 0.65
C LEU A 108 -17.77 27.53 1.83
N TYR A 109 -17.84 26.22 1.62
CA TYR A 109 -17.54 25.24 2.65
C TYR A 109 -16.07 25.34 3.09
N GLU A 110 -15.16 25.47 2.12
CA GLU A 110 -13.73 25.67 2.39
C GLU A 110 -13.43 26.98 3.12
N TRP A 111 -14.14 28.07 2.74
CA TRP A 111 -14.02 29.36 3.41
C TRP A 111 -14.45 29.30 4.89
N LEU A 112 -15.42 28.46 5.23
CA LEU A 112 -15.84 28.20 6.60
C LEU A 112 -14.90 27.25 7.37
N GLY A 113 -13.74 26.93 6.80
CA GLY A 113 -12.75 26.00 7.36
C GLY A 113 -13.02 24.54 7.04
N GLY A 114 -14.05 24.26 6.24
CA GLY A 114 -14.33 22.93 5.72
C GLY A 114 -13.20 22.39 4.86
N ARG A 115 -12.92 21.10 4.93
CA ARG A 115 -11.93 20.43 4.07
C ARG A 115 -12.51 19.12 3.56
N ASP A 116 -12.13 18.75 2.34
CA ASP A 116 -12.36 17.38 1.89
C ASP A 116 -11.29 16.51 2.54
N ALA A 117 -11.74 15.56 3.35
CA ALA A 117 -10.88 14.69 4.13
C ALA A 117 -11.43 13.28 4.03
N VAL A 118 -10.54 12.32 3.81
CA VAL A 118 -10.88 10.91 3.72
C VAL A 118 -9.97 10.12 4.65
N VAL A 119 -10.57 9.14 5.33
CA VAL A 119 -9.84 8.06 6.00
C VAL A 119 -10.35 6.74 5.46
N TYR A 120 -9.42 5.85 5.20
CA TYR A 120 -9.67 4.51 4.70
C TYR A 120 -9.02 3.50 5.62
N ALA A 121 -9.68 2.37 5.83
CA ALA A 121 -9.11 1.19 6.47
C ALA A 121 -9.67 -0.07 5.81
N SER A 122 -8.87 -1.11 5.72
CA SER A 122 -9.33 -2.41 5.26
C SER A 122 -8.66 -3.56 6.00
N PHE A 123 -9.40 -4.65 6.06
CA PHE A 123 -8.91 -5.93 6.55
C PHE A 123 -9.52 -7.07 5.74
N THR A 124 -8.83 -8.21 5.74
CA THR A 124 -9.36 -9.47 5.24
C THR A 124 -9.51 -10.47 6.38
N VAL A 125 -10.41 -11.41 6.21
CA VAL A 125 -10.55 -12.58 7.07
C VAL A 125 -10.22 -13.81 6.24
N HIS A 126 -9.34 -14.65 6.76
CA HIS A 126 -8.98 -15.94 6.19
C HIS A 126 -8.99 -16.99 7.29
N ASP A 127 -9.77 -18.04 7.11
CA ASP A 127 -9.86 -19.18 8.04
C ASP A 127 -10.08 -18.75 9.51
N GLY A 128 -10.98 -17.79 9.71
CA GLY A 128 -11.36 -17.26 11.02
C GLY A 128 -10.39 -16.23 11.59
N THR A 129 -9.33 -15.87 10.88
CA THR A 129 -8.27 -14.97 11.34
C THR A 129 -8.29 -13.65 10.56
N ILE A 130 -8.18 -12.52 11.25
CA ILE A 130 -8.18 -11.18 10.63
C ILE A 130 -6.78 -10.74 10.29
N TRP A 131 -6.58 -10.29 9.05
CA TRP A 131 -5.38 -9.62 8.61
C TRP A 131 -5.70 -8.19 8.21
N ARG A 132 -4.99 -7.22 8.79
CA ARG A 132 -5.06 -5.83 8.34
C ARG A 132 -4.46 -5.78 6.93
N THR A 133 -5.19 -5.24 5.95
CA THR A 133 -4.71 -5.10 4.57
C THR A 133 -4.21 -3.70 4.28
N GLY A 134 -4.85 -2.67 4.83
CA GLY A 134 -4.35 -1.31 4.67
C GLY A 134 -5.11 -0.26 5.44
N SER A 135 -4.58 0.95 5.39
CA SER A 135 -5.21 2.17 5.87
C SER A 135 -4.66 3.38 5.16
N GLY A 136 -5.35 4.50 5.21
CA GLY A 136 -4.83 5.74 4.68
C GLY A 136 -5.63 6.95 5.13
N ILE A 137 -5.03 8.11 4.94
CA ILE A 137 -5.62 9.42 5.18
C ILE A 137 -5.34 10.29 3.96
N GLY A 138 -6.32 11.06 3.55
CA GLY A 138 -6.17 12.07 2.51
C GLY A 138 -6.87 13.36 2.90
N VAL A 139 -6.28 14.50 2.55
CA VAL A 139 -6.86 15.82 2.76
C VAL A 139 -6.67 16.70 1.53
N THR A 140 -7.67 17.52 1.22
CA THR A 140 -7.48 18.66 0.32
C THR A 140 -6.91 19.84 1.09
N VAL A 141 -6.01 20.55 0.42
CA VAL A 141 -5.38 21.75 0.92
C VAL A 141 -6.01 22.93 0.18
N PRO A 142 -6.71 23.83 0.88
CA PRO A 142 -7.32 24.99 0.27
C PRO A 142 -6.27 25.84 -0.44
N THR A 143 -6.50 26.13 -1.72
CA THR A 143 -5.69 27.12 -2.44
C THR A 143 -6.25 28.51 -2.14
N ARG A 144 -5.39 29.51 -1.91
CA ARG A 144 -5.83 30.89 -1.68
C ARG A 144 -6.47 31.56 -2.92
N ARG A 145 -6.49 30.89 -4.06
CA ARG A 145 -6.99 31.42 -5.34
C ARG A 145 -8.27 30.70 -5.73
N ILE A 146 -9.28 31.48 -6.12
CA ILE A 146 -10.52 30.97 -6.72
C ILE A 146 -10.15 30.12 -7.93
N ARG A 147 -10.69 28.90 -7.96
CA ARG A 147 -10.40 27.85 -8.93
C ARG A 147 -10.67 28.34 -10.37
N ARG A 148 -9.78 28.02 -11.30
CA ARG A 148 -10.12 28.03 -12.73
C ARG A 148 -10.60 26.64 -13.12
N ASP A 149 -11.52 26.57 -14.08
CA ASP A 149 -11.97 25.30 -14.66
C ASP A 149 -10.74 24.50 -15.09
N ASN A 150 -10.61 23.26 -14.57
CA ASN A 150 -9.51 22.29 -14.75
C ASN A 150 -8.36 22.27 -13.73
N ASP A 151 -8.32 23.15 -12.71
CA ASP A 151 -7.34 22.99 -11.62
C ASP A 151 -7.78 21.87 -10.65
N TRP A 152 -6.99 20.81 -10.52
CA TRP A 152 -7.15 19.84 -9.43
C TRP A 152 -6.73 20.50 -8.11
N PRO A 153 -7.50 20.35 -7.02
CA PRO A 153 -7.12 20.93 -5.74
C PRO A 153 -5.82 20.29 -5.25
N TRP A 154 -4.94 21.09 -4.61
CA TRP A 154 -3.77 20.54 -3.92
C TRP A 154 -4.25 19.49 -2.93
N SER A 155 -3.73 18.28 -3.01
CA SER A 155 -4.14 17.17 -2.13
C SER A 155 -2.92 16.46 -1.56
N LEU A 156 -3.06 16.06 -0.31
CA LEU A 156 -2.07 15.27 0.41
C LEU A 156 -2.72 13.94 0.75
N SER A 157 -2.08 12.83 0.41
CA SER A 157 -2.57 11.50 0.78
C SER A 157 -1.44 10.61 1.19
N ILE A 158 -1.65 9.85 2.25
CA ILE A 158 -0.71 8.81 2.65
C ILE A 158 -1.47 7.55 3.03
N SER A 159 -0.96 6.42 2.55
CA SER A 159 -1.54 5.11 2.84
C SER A 159 -0.46 4.13 3.25
N ALA A 160 -0.89 3.12 4.00
CA ALA A 160 -0.08 2.02 4.43
C ALA A 160 -0.79 0.72 4.07
N ALA A 161 -0.09 -0.23 3.46
CA ALA A 161 -0.65 -1.51 3.06
C ALA A 161 0.24 -2.65 3.57
N SER A 162 -0.37 -3.68 4.12
CA SER A 162 0.36 -4.89 4.49
C SER A 162 0.57 -5.75 3.24
N ARG A 163 1.70 -6.45 3.17
CA ARG A 163 2.01 -7.43 2.15
C ARG A 163 2.66 -8.62 2.81
N GLN A 164 2.34 -9.83 2.34
CA GLN A 164 3.05 -11.02 2.81
C GLN A 164 4.53 -10.98 2.42
N ARG A 165 4.83 -10.41 1.24
CA ARG A 165 6.19 -10.29 0.69
C ARG A 165 6.49 -8.88 0.25
N LEU A 166 7.50 -8.27 0.87
CA LEU A 166 7.96 -6.94 0.48
C LEU A 166 8.90 -6.94 -0.72
N HIS A 167 9.70 -8.01 -0.91
CA HIS A 167 10.67 -8.11 -1.99
C HIS A 167 10.04 -8.32 -3.37
N ARG A 168 8.72 -8.54 -3.44
CA ARG A 168 8.03 -8.68 -4.71
C ARG A 168 7.87 -7.28 -5.32
N THR A 169 8.49 -7.04 -6.46
CA THR A 169 8.08 -5.98 -7.39
C THR A 169 6.77 -6.44 -8.03
N ILE A 170 5.64 -6.22 -7.34
CA ILE A 170 4.34 -6.44 -7.97
C ILE A 170 4.18 -5.33 -9.00
N GLU A 171 4.37 -5.68 -10.27
CA GLU A 171 3.74 -4.98 -11.39
C GLU A 171 2.27 -5.42 -11.37
N ASP A 172 1.48 -4.90 -10.43
CA ASP A 172 0.04 -5.10 -10.48
C ASP A 172 -0.46 -4.09 -11.53
N PRO A 173 -1.00 -4.55 -12.67
CA PRO A 173 -1.43 -3.67 -13.74
C PRO A 173 -2.59 -2.74 -13.35
N PHE A 174 -3.27 -3.00 -12.22
CA PHE A 174 -4.40 -2.20 -11.72
C PHE A 174 -4.07 -1.40 -10.46
N SER A 175 -3.05 -1.80 -9.69
CA SER A 175 -2.39 -0.87 -8.79
C SER A 175 -1.62 0.11 -9.66
N PHE A 176 -1.98 1.39 -9.64
CA PHE A 176 -1.21 2.45 -10.32
C PHE A 176 0.23 2.62 -9.80
N GLY A 177 0.84 1.58 -9.20
CA GLY A 177 2.09 1.65 -8.52
C GLY A 177 2.98 0.44 -8.49
N PHE A 178 4.23 0.71 -8.86
CA PHE A 178 5.39 -0.07 -8.49
C PHE A 178 5.50 -0.10 -6.96
N LEU A 179 5.71 -1.27 -6.34
CA LEU A 179 6.27 -1.26 -5.00
C LEU A 179 7.61 -0.53 -5.05
N GLY A 180 7.92 0.26 -4.02
CA GLY A 180 9.14 1.06 -3.92
C GLY A 180 10.41 0.31 -4.33
N SER A 181 11.48 1.04 -4.63
CA SER A 181 12.71 0.41 -5.10
C SER A 181 13.23 -0.61 -4.09
N GLU A 182 13.89 -1.66 -4.59
CA GLU A 182 14.56 -2.64 -3.76
C GLU A 182 15.62 -2.01 -2.82
N ASP A 183 16.16 -0.85 -3.18
CA ASP A 183 17.05 -0.07 -2.30
C ASP A 183 16.36 0.35 -1.00
N GLU A 184 15.04 0.55 -1.00
CA GLU A 184 14.29 0.92 0.20
C GLU A 184 14.27 -0.22 1.22
N LEU A 185 14.28 -1.49 0.80
CA LEU A 185 14.40 -2.61 1.76
C LEU A 185 15.78 -2.66 2.42
N ALA A 186 16.82 -2.19 1.74
CA ALA A 186 18.15 -2.08 2.32
C ALA A 186 18.22 -0.99 3.40
N LYS A 187 17.42 0.08 3.26
CA LYS A 187 17.30 1.17 4.25
C LYS A 187 16.31 0.83 5.38
N HIS A 188 15.20 0.20 5.02
CA HIS A 188 14.04 -0.05 5.86
C HIS A 188 13.67 -1.54 5.81
N LEU A 189 14.11 -2.27 6.82
CA LEU A 189 14.01 -3.73 6.82
C LEU A 189 12.56 -4.27 6.81
N TYR A 190 11.60 -3.47 7.29
CA TYR A 190 10.21 -3.90 7.52
C TYR A 190 9.21 -3.23 6.59
N TYR A 191 9.65 -2.32 5.72
CA TYR A 191 8.74 -1.62 4.85
C TYR A 191 9.45 -1.03 3.63
N LYS A 192 8.67 -0.77 2.58
CA LYS A 192 9.08 0.00 1.41
C LYS A 192 8.21 1.22 1.31
N VAL A 193 8.82 2.34 0.96
CA VAL A 193 8.11 3.60 0.72
C VAL A 193 8.10 3.89 -0.76
N TRP A 194 7.01 4.48 -1.23
CA TRP A 194 6.86 4.74 -2.63
C TRP A 194 5.94 5.92 -2.91
N ARG A 195 6.23 6.62 -4.00
CA ARG A 195 5.45 7.73 -4.52
C ARG A 195 4.81 7.33 -5.85
N PRO A 196 3.47 7.40 -5.99
CA PRO A 196 2.83 7.17 -7.26
C PRO A 196 3.19 8.15 -8.35
N GLY A 197 3.42 7.57 -9.53
CA GLY A 197 3.32 8.26 -10.80
C GLY A 197 1.90 8.78 -11.01
N GLY A 198 1.72 9.74 -11.91
CA GLY A 198 0.43 10.40 -12.15
C GLY A 198 0.06 11.44 -11.10
N CYS A 199 0.69 11.43 -9.92
CA CYS A 199 0.63 12.54 -8.95
C CYS A 199 1.74 13.57 -9.22
N GLU A 200 1.68 14.17 -10.41
CA GLU A 200 2.64 15.18 -10.87
C GLU A 200 2.13 16.60 -10.65
N ILE A 201 0.82 16.82 -10.79
CA ILE A 201 0.21 18.15 -10.71
C ILE A 201 -0.73 18.18 -9.52
N ASN A 202 -0.49 19.16 -8.64
CA ASN A 202 -1.33 19.49 -7.51
C ASN A 202 -1.61 18.34 -6.51
N CYS A 203 -0.66 17.44 -6.27
CA CYS A 203 -0.79 16.48 -5.18
C CYS A 203 0.56 16.01 -4.63
N GLN A 204 0.52 15.50 -3.40
CA GLN A 204 1.53 14.60 -2.85
C GLN A 204 0.82 13.34 -2.39
N VAL A 205 1.38 12.20 -2.76
CA VAL A 205 0.86 10.90 -2.38
C VAL A 205 2.04 10.03 -1.98
N GLU A 206 1.92 9.35 -0.85
CA GLU A 206 2.87 8.34 -0.41
C GLU A 206 2.15 7.05 -0.05
N ILE A 207 2.82 5.94 -0.32
CA ILE A 207 2.36 4.61 0.05
C ILE A 207 3.51 3.91 0.75
N VAL A 208 3.25 3.42 1.96
CA VAL A 208 4.16 2.52 2.66
C VAL A 208 3.62 1.10 2.61
N TYR A 209 4.41 0.19 2.05
CA TYR A 209 4.13 -1.24 2.10
C TYR A 209 4.93 -1.85 3.25
N TYR A 210 4.29 -2.55 4.17
CA TYR A 210 4.98 -3.23 5.27
C TYR A 210 4.69 -4.73 5.24
N SER A 211 5.61 -5.53 5.78
CA SER A 211 5.45 -6.98 5.84
C SER A 211 4.34 -7.33 6.83
N THR A 212 3.59 -8.41 6.60
CA THR A 212 2.74 -9.01 7.65
C THR A 212 3.54 -9.48 8.86
N HIS A 213 4.88 -9.52 8.73
CA HIS A 213 5.82 -9.83 9.80
C HIS A 213 6.43 -8.59 10.47
N THR A 214 5.96 -7.39 10.12
CA THR A 214 6.45 -6.16 10.74
C THR A 214 6.02 -6.10 12.21
N PRO A 215 6.93 -5.75 13.15
CA PRO A 215 6.59 -5.65 14.56
C PRO A 215 5.41 -4.70 14.82
N PRO A 216 4.50 -5.00 15.77
CA PRO A 216 3.32 -4.16 16.01
C PRO A 216 3.61 -2.68 16.27
N ALA A 217 4.68 -2.38 17.03
CA ALA A 217 5.10 -0.99 17.29
C ALA A 217 5.51 -0.25 16.00
N GLU A 218 6.10 -0.96 15.04
CA GLU A 218 6.48 -0.39 13.75
C GLU A 218 5.26 -0.20 12.85
N ILE A 219 4.30 -1.15 12.86
CA ILE A 219 3.00 -0.97 12.18
C ILE A 219 2.27 0.25 12.75
N GLU A 220 2.25 0.40 14.07
CA GLU A 220 1.65 1.55 14.74
C GLU A 220 2.34 2.85 14.28
N ARG A 221 3.68 2.91 14.29
CA ARG A 221 4.46 4.06 13.81
C ARG A 221 4.13 4.42 12.35
N LEU A 222 4.10 3.44 11.45
CA LEU A 222 3.81 3.62 10.02
C LEU A 222 2.35 3.98 9.73
N THR A 223 1.46 3.87 10.73
CA THR A 223 0.02 4.12 10.56
C THR A 223 -0.56 5.06 11.62
N SER A 224 0.29 5.80 12.33
CA SER A 224 -0.09 6.81 13.32
C SER A 224 -0.36 8.15 12.65
N TYR A 225 -1.47 8.21 11.90
CA TYR A 225 -1.87 9.42 11.18
C TYR A 225 -2.23 10.57 12.13
N ASN A 226 -1.86 11.77 11.74
CA ASN A 226 -2.21 13.00 12.43
C ASN A 226 -3.55 13.55 11.92
N PHE A 227 -4.64 13.16 12.58
CA PHE A 227 -5.99 13.61 12.22
C PHE A 227 -6.28 15.08 12.56
N SER A 228 -5.35 15.80 13.20
CA SER A 228 -5.56 17.23 13.47
C SER A 228 -5.69 18.05 12.18
N CYS A 229 -5.09 17.61 11.07
CA CYS A 229 -5.24 18.19 9.73
C CYS A 229 -6.70 18.35 9.26
N PHE A 230 -7.64 17.60 9.84
CA PHE A 230 -9.07 17.73 9.53
C PHE A 230 -9.68 18.99 10.12
N THR A 231 -9.11 19.51 11.21
CA THR A 231 -9.70 20.55 12.06
C THR A 231 -8.84 21.79 12.20
N GLN A 232 -7.55 21.74 11.84
CA GLN A 232 -6.66 22.89 11.97
C GLN A 232 -7.10 24.03 11.04
N LEU A 233 -6.99 25.26 11.57
CA LEU A 233 -7.24 26.48 10.80
C LEU A 233 -6.21 26.65 9.69
N ILE A 234 -4.95 26.31 9.98
CA ILE A 234 -3.87 26.26 8.99
C ILE A 234 -3.89 24.87 8.35
N ALA A 235 -3.86 24.84 7.03
CA ALA A 235 -3.84 23.58 6.30
C ALA A 235 -2.50 22.87 6.49
N CYS A 236 -2.56 21.55 6.64
CA CYS A 236 -1.38 20.72 6.44
C CYS A 236 -0.88 20.92 5.00
N ALA A 237 0.43 21.04 4.85
CA ALA A 237 1.08 21.42 3.60
C ALA A 237 1.95 20.30 3.04
N HIS A 238 2.39 19.37 3.91
CA HIS A 238 3.32 18.30 3.56
C HIS A 238 2.83 16.94 4.08
N ILE A 239 3.38 15.85 3.55
CA ILE A 239 2.98 14.49 3.95
C ILE A 239 3.39 14.19 5.39
N GLU A 240 4.51 14.73 5.87
CA GLU A 240 4.96 14.61 7.26
C GLU A 240 3.98 15.26 8.26
N ASP A 241 3.15 16.20 7.82
CA ASP A 241 2.06 16.74 8.64
C ASP A 241 0.95 15.71 8.84
N LEU A 242 0.72 14.82 7.86
CA LEU A 242 -0.26 13.73 7.92
C LEU A 242 0.28 12.49 8.62
N LEU A 243 1.56 12.16 8.44
CA LEU A 243 2.24 11.05 9.08
C LEU A 243 3.66 11.44 9.46
N PRO A 244 3.96 11.72 10.74
CA PRO A 244 5.30 12.16 11.15
C PRO A 244 6.44 11.21 10.77
N ALA A 245 6.17 9.90 10.65
CA ALA A 245 7.15 8.90 10.23
C ALA A 245 7.66 9.11 8.80
N SER A 246 6.91 9.81 7.93
CA SER A 246 7.34 10.03 6.54
C SER A 246 8.52 10.98 6.40
N LYS A 247 8.82 11.76 7.44
CA LYS A 247 9.97 12.68 7.47
C LYS A 247 11.30 11.97 7.22
N GLU A 248 11.40 10.69 7.58
CA GLU A 248 12.61 9.87 7.42
C GLU A 248 12.80 9.35 5.98
N TRP A 249 11.79 9.46 5.12
CA TRP A 249 11.77 8.82 3.81
C TRP A 249 12.35 9.70 2.71
N HIS A 250 12.36 11.02 2.92
CA HIS A 250 12.98 12.00 2.03
C HIS A 250 12.51 11.92 0.55
N LEU A 251 11.28 11.41 0.30
CA LEU A 251 10.74 11.18 -1.04
C LEU A 251 10.51 12.46 -1.85
N TYR A 252 10.44 13.62 -1.18
CA TYR A 252 10.18 14.92 -1.77
C TYR A 252 11.32 15.92 -1.62
N ASP A 253 12.46 15.54 -1.02
CA ASP A 253 13.57 16.45 -0.73
C ASP A 253 14.15 17.11 -1.98
N GLU A 254 14.21 16.38 -3.10
CA GLU A 254 14.66 16.92 -4.40
C GLU A 254 13.79 18.09 -4.90
N TYR A 255 12.53 18.17 -4.46
CA TYR A 255 11.56 19.19 -4.87
C TYR A 255 11.45 20.38 -3.90
N GLN A 256 11.93 20.24 -2.66
CA GLN A 256 11.80 21.27 -1.62
C GLN A 256 12.70 22.50 -1.83
N SER A 257 13.59 22.49 -2.83
CA SER A 257 14.53 23.59 -3.10
C SER A 257 13.89 24.87 -3.68
N SER A 258 12.57 24.90 -3.93
CA SER A 258 11.88 26.10 -4.40
C SER A 258 10.80 26.59 -3.42
N PRO A 259 11.02 27.70 -2.70
CA PRO A 259 10.13 28.21 -1.64
C PRO A 259 8.82 28.85 -2.12
N THR A 260 8.65 28.99 -3.44
CA THR A 260 7.41 29.45 -4.06
C THR A 260 6.80 28.31 -4.85
N VAL A 261 5.90 27.56 -4.22
CA VAL A 261 5.11 26.43 -4.75
C VAL A 261 5.19 26.34 -6.29
N PRO A 262 6.14 25.57 -6.85
CA PRO A 262 6.14 25.32 -8.28
C PRO A 262 5.54 23.94 -8.46
N ILE A 263 4.50 23.89 -9.29
CA ILE A 263 4.17 22.70 -10.07
C ILE A 263 5.52 22.12 -10.52
N PRO A 264 5.90 20.88 -10.12
CA PRO A 264 7.13 20.30 -10.62
C PRO A 264 7.04 20.37 -12.15
N PRO A 265 8.07 20.86 -12.86
CA PRO A 265 8.02 20.94 -14.31
C PRO A 265 7.60 19.55 -14.80
N SER A 266 6.53 19.50 -15.59
CA SER A 266 6.02 18.26 -16.18
C SER A 266 7.21 17.50 -16.75
N ARG A 267 7.53 16.33 -16.20
CA ARG A 267 8.61 15.52 -16.76
C ARG A 267 8.28 15.32 -18.25
N PRO A 268 9.23 15.54 -19.18
CA PRO A 268 8.94 15.35 -20.58
C PRO A 268 8.38 13.93 -20.77
N ALA A 269 7.18 13.84 -21.34
CA ALA A 269 6.40 12.61 -21.48
C ALA A 269 7.13 11.49 -22.25
N SER A 270 8.28 11.80 -22.88
CA SER A 270 9.03 10.90 -23.74
C SER A 270 10.20 10.17 -23.07
N SER A 271 10.44 10.30 -21.75
CA SER A 271 11.53 9.57 -21.09
C SER A 271 11.12 8.96 -19.75
N TYR A 272 10.06 8.16 -19.75
CA TYR A 272 9.89 7.12 -18.74
C TYR A 272 10.89 5.98 -19.00
N VAL A 273 12.18 6.30 -19.00
CA VAL A 273 13.21 5.27 -18.82
C VAL A 273 13.09 4.90 -17.36
N MET A 274 12.43 3.76 -17.10
CA MET A 274 12.43 3.21 -15.75
C MET A 274 13.90 3.06 -15.32
N PRO A 275 14.31 3.67 -14.21
CA PRO A 275 15.68 3.52 -13.74
C PRO A 275 15.96 2.02 -13.61
N ILE A 276 17.10 1.58 -14.17
CA ILE A 276 17.53 0.19 -14.06
C ILE A 276 17.54 -0.14 -12.57
N PRO A 277 16.74 -1.12 -12.13
CA PRO A 277 16.62 -1.35 -10.71
C PRO A 277 17.97 -1.82 -10.15
N PRO A 278 18.31 -1.50 -8.89
CA PRO A 278 19.62 -1.77 -8.32
C PRO A 278 19.96 -3.27 -8.34
N PRO A 279 21.24 -3.65 -8.26
CA PRO A 279 21.63 -5.05 -8.14
C PRO A 279 21.08 -5.65 -6.83
N CYS A 280 20.61 -6.90 -6.90
CA CYS A 280 20.02 -7.62 -5.77
C CYS A 280 21.00 -7.83 -4.59
N SER A 281 22.30 -7.66 -4.82
CA SER A 281 23.35 -7.81 -3.79
C SER A 281 23.25 -6.80 -2.64
N LYS A 282 22.49 -5.71 -2.80
CA LYS A 282 22.29 -4.72 -1.73
C LYS A 282 21.26 -5.14 -0.69
N ILE A 283 20.36 -6.06 -1.01
CA ILE A 283 19.36 -6.54 -0.06
C ILE A 283 19.96 -7.69 0.73
N PRO A 284 19.92 -7.64 2.07
CA PRO A 284 20.39 -8.75 2.88
C PRO A 284 19.59 -10.04 2.58
N VAL A 285 20.29 -11.16 2.39
CA VAL A 285 19.68 -12.47 2.11
C VAL A 285 18.63 -12.88 3.16
N TRP A 286 18.88 -12.54 4.42
CA TRP A 286 17.95 -12.81 5.51
C TRP A 286 16.60 -12.08 5.35
N ALA A 287 16.59 -10.90 4.71
CA ALA A 287 15.37 -10.12 4.49
C ALA A 287 14.48 -10.77 3.42
N HIS A 288 15.08 -11.38 2.39
CA HIS A 288 14.34 -12.15 1.39
C HIS A 288 13.67 -13.38 2.01
N SER A 289 14.39 -14.12 2.85
CA SER A 289 13.91 -15.37 3.47
C SER A 289 12.88 -15.17 4.58
N ARG A 290 12.87 -14.01 5.25
CA ARG A 290 11.89 -13.71 6.30
C ARG A 290 10.47 -13.84 5.79
N ASP A 291 10.18 -13.18 4.67
CA ASP A 291 8.82 -12.97 4.17
C ASP A 291 8.32 -14.09 3.25
N VAL A 292 9.18 -15.01 2.79
CA VAL A 292 8.76 -16.08 1.89
C VAL A 292 8.05 -17.19 2.65
N ARG A 293 7.02 -17.78 2.04
CA ARG A 293 6.42 -19.02 2.55
C ARG A 293 7.31 -20.23 2.26
N TYR A 294 7.80 -20.33 1.02
CA TYR A 294 8.66 -21.42 0.57
C TYR A 294 10.04 -20.90 0.19
N ALA A 295 11.07 -21.60 0.62
CA ALA A 295 12.42 -21.47 0.14
C ALA A 295 12.89 -22.86 -0.31
N LEU A 296 13.31 -23.00 -1.55
CA LEU A 296 13.65 -24.29 -2.15
C LEU A 296 15.11 -24.32 -2.55
N ALA A 297 15.83 -25.39 -2.22
CA ALA A 297 17.07 -25.71 -2.91
C ALA A 297 16.73 -26.46 -4.20
N VAL A 298 17.25 -25.98 -5.34
CA VAL A 298 16.99 -26.55 -6.66
C VAL A 298 18.29 -26.76 -7.43
N GLU A 299 18.33 -27.80 -8.25
CA GLU A 299 19.42 -28.10 -9.18
C GLU A 299 18.94 -27.82 -10.60
N VAL A 300 19.65 -26.98 -11.34
CA VAL A 300 19.27 -26.63 -12.71
C VAL A 300 19.68 -27.75 -13.66
N LEU A 301 18.73 -28.28 -14.41
CA LEU A 301 18.96 -29.34 -15.38
C LEU A 301 19.30 -28.75 -16.76
N PRO A 302 20.04 -29.49 -17.60
CA PRO A 302 20.21 -29.14 -19.00
C PRO A 302 18.85 -29.05 -19.70
N THR A 303 18.60 -27.93 -20.37
CA THR A 303 17.39 -27.72 -21.17
C THR A 303 17.63 -28.28 -22.58
N THR A 304 16.68 -29.03 -23.15
CA THR A 304 16.83 -29.53 -24.53
C THR A 304 16.50 -28.42 -25.54
N ALA A 305 16.93 -28.59 -26.80
CA ALA A 305 16.60 -27.62 -27.86
C ALA A 305 15.08 -27.48 -28.05
N ASP A 306 14.31 -28.57 -27.88
CA ASP A 306 12.85 -28.55 -27.96
C ASP A 306 12.21 -27.72 -26.84
N ASP A 307 12.76 -27.78 -25.63
CA ASP A 307 12.26 -26.98 -24.50
C ASP A 307 12.45 -25.47 -24.74
N GLN A 308 13.59 -25.07 -25.29
CA GLN A 308 13.89 -23.66 -25.60
C GLN A 308 13.00 -23.10 -26.72
N LYS A 309 12.51 -23.95 -27.63
CA LYS A 309 11.62 -23.53 -28.71
C LYS A 309 10.27 -23.01 -28.20
N PHE A 310 9.80 -23.52 -27.07
CA PHE A 310 8.52 -23.09 -26.47
C PHE A 310 8.66 -21.82 -25.64
N ASP A 311 9.71 -21.72 -24.83
CA ASP A 311 10.01 -20.51 -24.07
C ASP A 311 11.51 -20.44 -23.75
N PRO A 312 12.26 -19.51 -24.38
CA PRO A 312 13.70 -19.39 -24.17
C PRO A 312 14.07 -18.95 -22.75
N ARG A 313 13.11 -18.46 -21.96
CA ARG A 313 13.34 -18.02 -20.57
C ARG A 313 13.17 -19.16 -19.58
N MET A 314 12.53 -20.27 -19.97
CA MET A 314 12.23 -21.36 -19.06
C MET A 314 13.46 -22.22 -18.75
N ALA A 315 13.64 -22.54 -17.47
CA ALA A 315 14.63 -23.51 -17.00
C ALA A 315 13.92 -24.75 -16.42
N LYS A 316 14.49 -25.94 -16.67
CA LYS A 316 14.09 -27.14 -15.93
C LYS A 316 14.92 -27.22 -14.66
N VAL A 317 14.26 -27.36 -13.52
CA VAL A 317 14.95 -27.53 -12.24
C VAL A 317 14.46 -28.78 -11.54
N ARG A 318 15.36 -29.47 -10.85
CA ARG A 318 15.06 -30.54 -9.92
C ARG A 318 15.01 -29.97 -8.51
N VAL A 319 13.90 -30.16 -7.81
CA VAL A 319 13.79 -29.77 -6.40
C VAL A 319 14.69 -30.70 -5.58
N VAL A 320 15.66 -30.14 -4.86
CA VAL A 320 16.56 -30.89 -4.00
C VAL A 320 15.94 -31.03 -2.61
N SER A 321 15.48 -29.92 -2.04
CA SER A 321 14.81 -29.92 -0.74
C SER A 321 14.02 -28.63 -0.53
N SER A 322 13.07 -28.67 0.40
CA SER A 322 12.52 -27.44 0.98
C SER A 322 13.33 -27.02 2.20
N LEU A 323 13.59 -25.73 2.35
CA LEU A 323 14.43 -25.16 3.40
C LEU A 323 13.63 -24.47 4.52
N LYS A 324 12.37 -24.10 4.28
CA LYS A 324 11.51 -23.40 5.25
C LYS A 324 10.25 -24.20 5.58
N GLU A 325 9.22 -24.13 4.72
CA GLU A 325 7.98 -24.89 4.87
C GLU A 325 7.89 -26.03 3.85
N PRO A 326 7.16 -27.13 4.11
CA PRO A 326 6.87 -28.14 3.10
C PRO A 326 6.19 -27.53 1.89
N ALA A 327 6.88 -27.53 0.75
CA ALA A 327 6.34 -27.03 -0.49
C ALA A 327 5.54 -28.11 -1.24
N PRO A 328 4.63 -27.73 -2.16
CA PRO A 328 3.87 -28.69 -2.96
C PRO A 328 4.73 -29.61 -3.85
N TRP A 329 5.96 -29.19 -4.15
CA TRP A 329 6.91 -29.94 -4.96
C TRP A 329 7.79 -30.82 -4.08
N LEU A 330 7.75 -32.14 -4.30
CA LEU A 330 8.54 -33.12 -3.56
C LEU A 330 10.02 -33.06 -3.96
N SER A 331 10.90 -33.49 -3.05
CA SER A 331 12.31 -33.74 -3.37
C SER A 331 12.44 -34.70 -4.54
N GLY A 332 13.29 -34.36 -5.51
CA GLY A 332 13.48 -35.06 -6.78
C GLY A 332 12.53 -34.65 -7.90
N ALA A 333 11.45 -33.90 -7.61
CA ALA A 333 10.52 -33.45 -8.63
C ALA A 333 11.21 -32.54 -9.66
N VAL A 334 10.95 -32.78 -10.94
CA VAL A 334 11.43 -31.92 -12.03
C VAL A 334 10.31 -30.98 -12.44
N VAL A 335 10.57 -29.69 -12.32
CA VAL A 335 9.58 -28.63 -12.50
C VAL A 335 10.12 -27.55 -13.42
N ARG A 336 9.21 -26.86 -14.08
CA ARG A 336 9.54 -25.68 -14.89
C ARG A 336 9.71 -24.49 -13.97
N ALA A 337 10.84 -23.81 -14.07
CA ALA A 337 11.11 -22.56 -13.41
C ALA A 337 11.17 -21.43 -14.44
N TYR A 338 10.48 -20.34 -14.14
CA TYR A 338 10.45 -19.12 -14.94
C TYR A 338 11.21 -18.06 -14.14
N PRO A 339 12.48 -17.77 -14.48
CA PRO A 339 13.20 -16.63 -13.92
C PRO A 339 12.44 -15.34 -14.26
N TYR A 340 12.68 -14.30 -13.46
CA TYR A 340 12.01 -13.01 -13.65
C TYR A 340 12.12 -12.54 -15.10
N GLY A 341 10.96 -12.40 -15.73
CA GLY A 341 10.85 -12.17 -17.16
C GLY A 341 9.93 -11.00 -17.48
N ASN A 342 10.19 -9.81 -16.91
CA ASN A 342 9.60 -8.61 -17.49
C ASN A 342 10.19 -8.46 -18.90
N GLY A 343 9.33 -8.49 -19.93
CA GLY A 343 9.72 -8.51 -21.34
C GLY A 343 10.57 -7.33 -21.81
N ASN A 344 10.71 -6.29 -20.98
CA ASN A 344 11.50 -5.09 -21.28
C ASN A 344 12.91 -5.11 -20.69
N ILE A 345 13.25 -6.05 -19.79
CA ILE A 345 14.60 -6.17 -19.23
C ILE A 345 15.38 -7.19 -20.06
N PRO A 346 16.53 -6.82 -20.64
CA PRO A 346 17.37 -7.76 -21.37
C PRO A 346 17.68 -8.99 -20.50
N PRO A 347 17.52 -10.21 -21.01
CA PRO A 347 17.78 -11.43 -20.25
C PRO A 347 19.24 -11.55 -19.77
N GLU A 348 20.16 -10.78 -20.36
CA GLU A 348 21.60 -10.80 -20.06
C GLU A 348 21.97 -10.22 -18.68
N GLU A 349 21.08 -9.47 -18.02
CA GLU A 349 21.32 -8.94 -16.66
C GLU A 349 20.55 -9.67 -15.55
N GLY A 350 19.70 -10.63 -15.90
CA GLY A 350 19.05 -11.50 -14.92
C GLY A 350 20.05 -12.52 -14.38
N GLN A 351 20.09 -12.73 -13.07
CA GLN A 351 20.81 -13.86 -12.47
C GLN A 351 20.17 -15.18 -12.94
N GLY A 352 20.56 -15.63 -14.12
CA GLY A 352 19.99 -16.79 -14.79
C GLY A 352 20.30 -18.07 -14.02
N LEU A 353 19.37 -19.02 -14.10
CA LEU A 353 19.58 -20.38 -13.61
C LEU A 353 20.57 -21.11 -14.54
N ILE A 354 21.82 -21.27 -14.08
CA ILE A 354 22.89 -21.90 -14.86
C ILE A 354 22.81 -23.44 -14.74
N PRO A 355 22.69 -24.20 -15.85
CA PRO A 355 22.65 -25.66 -15.82
C PRO A 355 23.80 -26.29 -15.05
N GLY A 356 23.50 -27.31 -14.24
CA GLY A 356 24.47 -28.03 -13.41
C GLY A 356 24.82 -27.34 -12.09
N ARG A 357 24.34 -26.11 -11.84
CA ARG A 357 24.51 -25.42 -10.55
C ARG A 357 23.28 -25.58 -9.67
N ARG A 358 23.50 -25.38 -8.37
CA ARG A 358 22.44 -25.37 -7.35
C ARG A 358 22.16 -23.95 -6.91
N PHE A 359 20.87 -23.67 -6.75
CA PHE A 359 20.36 -22.38 -6.32
C PHE A 359 19.35 -22.56 -5.21
N ILE A 360 19.20 -21.52 -4.41
CA ILE A 360 18.07 -21.33 -3.51
C ILE A 360 17.12 -20.37 -4.19
N VAL A 361 15.87 -20.79 -4.32
CA VAL A 361 14.83 -20.02 -4.99
C VAL A 361 13.65 -19.76 -4.08
N PHE A 362 12.98 -18.64 -4.33
CA PHE A 362 11.78 -18.21 -3.62
C PHE A 362 10.58 -18.19 -4.58
N PRO A 363 9.80 -19.28 -4.67
CA PRO A 363 8.68 -19.36 -5.59
C PRO A 363 7.64 -18.27 -5.29
N VAL A 364 7.26 -17.50 -6.31
CA VAL A 364 6.14 -16.56 -6.27
C VAL A 364 4.83 -17.36 -6.28
N GLY A 365 3.97 -17.09 -5.29
CA GLY A 365 2.68 -17.77 -5.15
C GLY A 365 2.19 -17.77 -3.70
N ASN A 366 0.89 -17.94 -3.54
CA ASN A 366 0.09 -17.74 -2.32
C ASN A 366 0.04 -16.30 -1.80
N ASP A 367 0.55 -15.32 -2.55
CA ASP A 367 0.46 -13.91 -2.15
C ASP A 367 -0.95 -13.34 -2.33
N GLU A 368 -1.72 -13.95 -3.23
CA GLU A 368 -3.13 -13.66 -3.47
C GLU A 368 -3.97 -14.92 -3.24
N LYS A 369 -5.24 -14.73 -2.91
CA LYS A 369 -6.21 -15.81 -2.63
C LYS A 369 -6.30 -16.85 -3.75
N HIS A 370 -6.03 -16.47 -4.99
CA HIS A 370 -6.16 -17.32 -6.17
C HIS A 370 -4.84 -17.99 -6.60
N ASP A 371 -3.71 -17.57 -6.04
CA ASP A 371 -2.39 -18.07 -6.40
C ASP A 371 -2.01 -19.31 -5.57
N ILE A 372 -2.88 -20.34 -5.55
CA ILE A 372 -2.58 -21.57 -4.81
C ILE A 372 -1.52 -22.37 -5.57
N LEU A 373 -0.32 -22.48 -4.99
CA LEU A 373 0.74 -23.34 -5.52
C LEU A 373 0.37 -24.81 -5.33
N THR A 374 0.41 -25.57 -6.42
CA THR A 374 0.18 -27.01 -6.44
C THR A 374 1.43 -27.74 -6.94
N LYS A 375 1.46 -29.06 -6.82
CA LYS A 375 2.55 -29.90 -7.34
C LYS A 375 2.80 -29.74 -8.85
N ASP A 376 1.76 -29.33 -9.59
CA ASP A 376 1.78 -29.18 -11.05
C ASP A 376 2.06 -27.72 -11.47
N SER A 377 2.07 -26.79 -10.50
CA SER A 377 2.38 -25.39 -10.76
C SER A 377 3.85 -25.23 -11.17
N SER A 378 4.12 -24.32 -12.08
CA SER A 378 5.50 -23.90 -12.35
C SER A 378 6.03 -23.01 -11.23
N ILE A 379 7.34 -22.98 -11.06
CA ILE A 379 8.01 -22.06 -10.15
C ILE A 379 8.21 -20.73 -10.89
N LYS A 380 7.52 -19.68 -10.47
CA LYS A 380 7.79 -18.31 -10.92
C LYS A 380 8.75 -17.65 -9.93
N LEU A 381 9.72 -16.87 -10.41
CA LEU A 381 10.76 -16.25 -9.58
C LEU A 381 10.73 -14.74 -9.71
N ASP A 382 10.92 -14.04 -8.59
CA ASP A 382 11.17 -12.60 -8.57
C ASP A 382 12.60 -12.28 -9.02
N ARG A 383 12.86 -11.01 -9.37
CA ARG A 383 14.18 -10.56 -9.86
C ARG A 383 15.32 -10.89 -8.90
N CYS A 384 15.08 -10.72 -7.60
CA CYS A 384 16.02 -11.06 -6.53
C CYS A 384 15.67 -12.40 -5.86
N GLY A 385 14.87 -13.23 -6.53
CA GLY A 385 14.32 -14.48 -6.04
C GLY A 385 15.25 -15.69 -6.15
N VAL A 386 16.48 -15.50 -6.63
CA VAL A 386 17.45 -16.57 -6.97
C VAL A 386 18.77 -16.26 -6.31
N LEU A 387 19.26 -17.20 -5.50
CA LEU A 387 20.53 -17.08 -4.78
C LEU A 387 21.37 -18.34 -5.01
N GLU A 388 22.69 -18.23 -5.02
CA GLU A 388 23.54 -19.41 -5.06
C GLU A 388 23.42 -20.22 -3.76
N ASP A 389 23.35 -21.54 -3.89
CA ASP A 389 23.26 -22.46 -2.75
C ASP A 389 24.63 -22.68 -2.10
N THR A 390 25.03 -21.74 -1.24
CA THR A 390 26.27 -21.80 -0.45
C THR A 390 25.98 -21.93 1.05
N PRO A 391 26.93 -22.44 1.86
CA PRO A 391 26.79 -22.47 3.31
C PRO A 391 26.54 -21.08 3.94
N GLU A 392 27.12 -20.04 3.37
CA GLU A 392 26.94 -18.64 3.80
C GLU A 392 25.51 -18.18 3.55
N THR A 393 24.99 -18.41 2.32
CA THR A 393 23.60 -18.08 1.98
C THR A 393 22.65 -18.81 2.93
N ARG A 394 22.84 -20.12 3.15
CA ARG A 394 21.99 -20.91 4.06
C ARG A 394 21.93 -20.36 5.48
N ARG A 395 23.07 -19.94 6.05
CA ARG A 395 23.10 -19.32 7.39
C ARG A 395 22.30 -18.02 7.46
N GLU A 396 22.40 -17.17 6.44
CA GLU A 396 21.60 -15.95 6.37
C GLU A 396 20.10 -16.25 6.18
N LEU A 397 19.76 -17.32 5.44
CA LEU A 397 18.37 -17.74 5.30
C LEU A 397 17.78 -18.21 6.63
N GLU A 398 18.51 -19.02 7.39
CA GLU A 398 18.09 -19.48 8.72
C GLU A 398 17.82 -18.31 9.67
N LYS A 399 18.66 -17.26 9.61
CA LYS A 399 18.41 -16.02 10.35
C LYS A 399 17.10 -15.34 9.94
N GLY A 400 16.78 -15.32 8.65
CA GLY A 400 15.52 -14.80 8.15
C GLY A 400 14.32 -15.66 8.56
N PHE A 401 14.44 -16.99 8.48
CA PHE A 401 13.41 -17.94 8.88
C PHE A 401 13.06 -17.80 10.36
N ALA A 402 14.07 -17.69 11.23
CA ALA A 402 13.87 -17.54 12.68
C ALA A 402 13.08 -16.28 13.08
N GLN A 403 13.11 -15.22 12.26
CA GLN A 403 12.30 -14.03 12.51
C GLN A 403 10.81 -14.27 12.21
N ASN A 404 10.49 -15.16 11.27
CA ASN A 404 9.11 -15.49 10.91
C ASN A 404 8.40 -16.27 12.04
N ASP A 405 9.13 -17.22 12.64
CA ASP A 405 8.55 -18.15 13.62
C ASP A 405 8.11 -17.46 14.93
N THR A 406 8.65 -16.28 15.24
CA THR A 406 8.25 -15.50 16.42
C THR A 406 6.85 -14.88 16.34
N LEU A 407 6.21 -14.90 15.16
CA LEU A 407 4.93 -14.24 14.91
C LEU A 407 3.74 -15.20 14.75
N ASN A 408 4.00 -16.51 14.70
CA ASN A 408 3.01 -17.58 14.78
C ASN A 408 3.20 -18.39 16.08
N PRO A 409 2.91 -17.82 17.27
CA PRO A 409 3.00 -18.53 18.54
C PRO A 409 1.96 -19.63 18.72
#